data_AF-A0A9E9NQ38-F1
#
_entry.id   AF-A0A9E9NQ38-F1
#
_cell.length_a   1.000
_cell.length_b   1.000
_cell.length_c   1.000
_cell.angle_alpha   90.00
_cell.angle_beta   90.00
_cell.angle_gamma   90.00
#
_symmetry.space_group_name_H-M   'P 1'
#
loop_
_entity.id
_entity.type
_entity.pdbx_description
1 polymer ?
#
loop_
_entity_poly.entity_id
_entity_poly.type
_entity_poly.pdbx_seq_one_letter_code
_entity_poly.pdbx_strand_id
1 'polypeptide(L)'
;MSNISINQASKLFKVSRNTIYARIKKGEITKNSDGNVSVQDMMRLFGDKADKKATEQAVNELLNSTNNIEQLIEHPKRNNEQLLE
;
A
#
# COMPACT_ATOMS: atom_id res chain seq x y z
N MET A 1 -13.40 -3.28 11.27
CA MET A 1 -12.10 -3.12 10.58
C MET A 1 -12.37 -2.90 9.11
N SER A 2 -11.76 -1.88 8.51
CA SER A 2 -11.87 -1.64 7.08
C SER A 2 -11.02 -2.64 6.32
N ASN A 3 -11.61 -3.29 5.32
CA ASN A 3 -10.96 -4.32 4.51
C ASN A 3 -10.84 -3.81 3.07
N ILE A 4 -9.74 -4.12 2.42
CA ILE A 4 -9.48 -3.76 1.01
C ILE A 4 -9.07 -4.98 0.22
N SER A 5 -9.37 -5.00 -1.07
CA SER A 5 -8.93 -6.10 -1.94
C SER A 5 -7.40 -6.13 -2.06
N ILE A 6 -6.83 -7.31 -2.30
CA ILE A 6 -5.38 -7.47 -2.50
C ILE A 6 -4.87 -6.59 -3.67
N ASN A 7 -5.70 -6.36 -4.69
CA ASN A 7 -5.35 -5.47 -5.79
C ASN A 7 -5.24 -4.00 -5.35
N GLN A 8 -6.19 -3.51 -4.54
CA GLN A 8 -6.13 -2.15 -3.97
C GLN A 8 -4.95 -2.03 -3.00
N ALA A 9 -4.77 -3.02 -2.13
CA ALA A 9 -3.66 -3.09 -1.18
C ALA A 9 -2.30 -3.02 -1.88
N SER A 10 -2.14 -3.74 -2.99
CA SER A 10 -0.92 -3.73 -3.79
C SER A 10 -0.58 -2.33 -4.33
N LYS A 11 -1.60 -1.60 -4.81
CA LYS A 11 -1.43 -0.24 -5.33
C LYS A 11 -1.12 0.76 -4.22
N LEU A 12 -1.89 0.74 -3.13
CA LEU A 12 -1.77 1.69 -2.01
C LEU A 12 -0.43 1.58 -1.29
N PHE A 13 -0.02 0.37 -0.96
CA PHE A 13 1.19 0.11 -0.19
C PHE A 13 2.40 -0.12 -1.09
N LYS A 14 2.25 0.09 -2.41
CA LYS A 14 3.30 -0.10 -3.43
C LYS A 14 4.04 -1.44 -3.27
N VAL A 15 3.29 -2.49 -2.94
CA VAL A 15 3.80 -3.82 -2.63
C VAL A 15 3.25 -4.83 -3.63
N SER A 16 4.05 -5.80 -4.04
CA SER A 16 3.59 -6.81 -4.99
C SER A 16 2.51 -7.71 -4.36
N ARG A 17 1.54 -8.15 -5.16
CA ARG A 17 0.50 -9.12 -4.72
C ARG A 17 1.13 -10.41 -4.19
N ASN A 18 2.20 -10.89 -4.80
CA ASN A 18 2.94 -12.08 -4.35
C ASN A 18 3.49 -11.89 -2.93
N THR A 19 4.00 -10.70 -2.62
CA THR A 19 4.47 -10.37 -1.26
C THR A 19 3.32 -10.41 -0.26
N ILE A 20 2.14 -9.88 -0.62
CA ILE A 20 0.95 -9.94 0.23
C ILE A 20 0.54 -11.41 0.47
N TYR A 21 0.48 -12.22 -0.58
CA TYR A 21 0.18 -13.65 -0.46
C TYR A 21 1.19 -14.41 0.39
N ALA A 22 2.48 -14.05 0.31
CA ALA A 22 3.51 -14.65 1.16
C ALA A 22 3.25 -14.36 2.65
N ARG A 23 2.81 -13.14 3.00
CA ARG A 23 2.44 -12.79 4.38
C ARG A 23 1.17 -13.48 4.85
N ILE A 24 0.21 -13.68 3.95
CA ILE A 24 -0.98 -14.49 4.25
C ILE A 24 -0.58 -15.93 4.54
N LYS A 25 0.28 -16.53 3.71
CA LYS A 25 0.76 -17.92 3.90
C LYS A 25 1.56 -18.07 5.20
N LYS A 26 2.28 -17.03 5.63
CA LYS A 26 3.01 -17.00 6.90
C LYS A 26 2.11 -16.78 8.13
N GLY A 27 0.82 -16.46 7.94
CA GLY A 27 -0.09 -16.15 9.04
C GLY A 27 0.09 -14.74 9.62
N GLU A 28 0.85 -13.87 8.95
CA GLU A 28 1.07 -12.48 9.40
C GLU A 28 -0.12 -11.56 9.05
N ILE A 29 -0.91 -11.93 8.04
CA ILE A 29 -2.12 -11.25 7.58
C ILE A 29 -3.20 -12.28 7.33
N THR A 30 -4.44 -11.99 7.69
CA THR A 30 -5.59 -12.83 7.35
C THR A 30 -6.36 -12.24 6.19
N LYS A 31 -6.78 -13.09 5.24
CA LYS A 31 -7.75 -12.72 4.21
C LYS A 31 -9.14 -13.21 4.62
N ASN A 32 -10.17 -12.44 4.29
CA ASN A 32 -11.55 -12.90 4.44
C ASN A 32 -11.96 -13.81 3.26
N SER A 33 -13.16 -14.39 3.34
CA SER A 33 -13.71 -15.28 2.30
C SER A 33 -13.79 -14.62 0.92
N ASP A 34 -13.94 -13.29 0.89
CA ASP A 34 -14.00 -12.48 -0.35
C ASP A 34 -12.61 -12.17 -0.94
N GLY A 35 -11.52 -12.55 -0.26
CA GLY A 35 -10.15 -12.28 -0.70
C GLY A 35 -9.63 -10.87 -0.37
N ASN A 36 -10.30 -10.15 0.52
CA ASN A 36 -9.88 -8.87 1.07
C ASN A 36 -8.99 -9.05 2.30
N VAL A 37 -8.13 -8.07 2.55
CA VAL A 37 -7.19 -8.02 3.68
C VAL A 37 -7.48 -6.79 4.55
N SER A 38 -7.14 -6.90 5.84
CA SER A 38 -7.29 -5.79 6.78
C SER A 38 -6.30 -4.66 6.45
N VAL A 39 -6.79 -3.43 6.35
CA VAL A 39 -5.94 -2.25 6.15
C VAL A 39 -4.95 -2.07 7.30
N GLN A 40 -5.34 -2.41 8.52
CA GLN A 40 -4.49 -2.29 9.71
C GLN A 40 -3.29 -3.22 9.65
N ASP A 41 -3.48 -4.47 9.20
CA ASP A 41 -2.38 -5.42 9.02
C ASP A 41 -1.45 -4.98 7.89
N MET A 42 -2.03 -4.45 6.80
CA MET A 42 -1.24 -3.89 5.70
C MET A 42 -0.40 -2.70 6.17
N MET A 43 -0.96 -1.79 6.96
CA MET A 43 -0.25 -0.66 7.53
C MET A 43 0.84 -1.08 8.51
N ARG A 44 0.60 -2.12 9.31
CA ARG A 44 1.58 -2.65 10.26
C ARG A 44 2.79 -3.27 9.57
N LEU A 45 2.57 -3.98 8.45
CA LEU A 45 3.61 -4.77 7.78
C LEU A 45 4.28 -4.03 6.62
N PHE A 46 3.55 -3.15 5.95
CA PHE A 46 3.97 -2.45 4.74
C PHE A 46 3.81 -0.93 4.83
N GLY A 47 3.37 -0.39 5.97
CA GLY A 47 3.41 1.04 6.21
C GLY A 47 4.85 1.50 6.31
N ASP A 48 5.35 2.12 5.25
CA ASP A 48 6.71 2.67 5.25
C ASP A 48 6.77 3.86 6.21
N LYS A 49 7.87 3.97 6.97
CA LYS A 49 8.04 5.04 7.97
C LYS A 49 8.23 6.41 7.31
N ALA A 50 8.75 6.44 6.09
CA ALA A 50 8.98 7.67 5.33
C ALA A 50 7.69 8.27 4.74
N ASP A 51 6.73 7.42 4.33
CA ASP A 51 5.53 7.82 3.59
C ASP A 51 4.22 7.62 4.38
N LYS A 52 4.32 7.43 5.70
CA LYS A 52 3.18 7.09 6.57
C LYS A 52 1.98 8.03 6.40
N LYS A 53 2.21 9.34 6.28
CA LYS A 53 1.15 10.33 6.03
C LYS A 53 0.49 10.16 4.66
N ALA A 54 1.26 9.89 3.61
CA ALA A 54 0.73 9.66 2.27
C ALA A 54 -0.10 8.37 2.20
N THR A 55 0.36 7.31 2.88
CA THR A 55 -0.41 6.06 3.00
C THR A 55 -1.70 6.26 3.79
N GLU A 56 -1.65 7.00 4.91
CA GLU A 56 -2.84 7.34 5.71
C GLU A 56 -3.87 8.15 4.91
N GLN A 57 -3.41 9.15 4.13
CA GLN A 57 -4.29 9.95 3.27
C GLN A 57 -4.92 9.11 2.16
N ALA A 58 -4.14 8.28 1.45
CA ALA A 58 -4.66 7.42 0.38
C ALA A 58 -5.66 6.37 0.89
N VAL A 59 -5.46 5.85 2.11
CA VAL A 59 -6.42 4.97 2.77
C VAL A 59 -7.71 5.71 3.11
N ASN A 60 -7.62 6.90 3.71
CA ASN A 60 -8.80 7.71 4.02
C ASN A 60 -9.56 8.12 2.75
N GLU A 61 -8.86 8.46 1.67
CA GLU A 61 -9.47 8.77 0.38
C GLU A 61 -10.18 7.55 -0.21
N LEU A 62 -9.61 6.34 -0.16
CA LEU A 62 -10.30 5.15 -0.65
C LEU A 62 -11.51 4.73 0.18
N LEU A 63 -11.48 4.99 1.49
CA LEU A 63 -12.63 4.72 2.36
C LEU A 63 -13.75 5.74 2.14
N ASN A 64 -13.41 6.95 1.67
CA ASN A 64 -14.37 8.04 1.43
C ASN A 64 -14.81 8.17 -0.05
N SER A 65 -14.00 7.69 -1.00
CA SER A 65 -14.22 7.84 -2.44
C SER A 65 -14.37 6.49 -3.12
N THR A 66 -15.61 6.12 -3.41
CA THR A 66 -15.99 5.04 -4.33
C THR A 66 -15.51 5.26 -5.78
N ASN A 67 -14.89 6.39 -6.13
CA ASN A 67 -14.56 6.69 -7.53
C ASN A 67 -13.16 7.30 -7.68
N ASN A 68 -12.39 6.74 -8.62
CA ASN A 68 -11.16 7.27 -9.26
C ASN A 68 -9.80 6.90 -8.61
N ILE A 69 -9.30 5.69 -8.90
CA ILE A 69 -7.88 5.33 -8.75
C ILE A 69 -7.16 5.59 -10.07
N GLU A 70 -6.82 6.84 -10.32
CA GLU A 70 -5.81 7.27 -11.28
C GLU A 70 -5.24 8.54 -10.68
N GLN A 71 -3.94 8.59 -10.34
CA GLN A 71 -3.08 9.79 -10.18
C GLN A 71 -1.85 9.55 -9.28
N LEU A 72 -1.65 8.39 -8.64
CA LEU A 72 -0.49 8.18 -7.75
C LEU A 72 0.68 7.40 -8.39
N ILE A 73 1.14 7.83 -9.57
CA ILE A 73 2.45 7.42 -10.09
C ILE A 73 3.13 8.62 -10.77
N GLU A 74 3.75 9.50 -10.01
CA GLU A 74 4.93 10.21 -10.51
C GLU A 74 5.84 10.64 -9.36
N HIS A 75 6.89 9.85 -9.10
CA HIS A 75 8.11 10.35 -8.51
C HIS A 75 9.28 9.68 -9.23
N PRO A 76 9.90 10.34 -10.23
CA PRO A 76 11.16 9.88 -10.80
C PRO A 76 12.26 10.10 -9.75
N LYS A 77 12.87 9.01 -9.28
CA LYS A 77 14.13 9.08 -8.54
C LYS A 77 15.22 9.52 -9.53
N ARG A 78 15.48 10.82 -9.61
CA ARG A 78 16.71 11.39 -10.16
C ARG A 78 17.48 11.97 -8.98
N ASN A 79 18.61 11.38 -8.59
CA ASN A 79 19.55 11.98 -7.61
C ASN A 79 20.93 11.28 -7.63
N ASN A 80 21.68 11.45 -8.71
CA ASN A 80 23.11 11.13 -8.85
C ASN A 80 23.59 12.00 -10.04
N GLU A 81 24.50 12.97 -10.01
CA GLU A 81 25.56 13.41 -9.10
C GLU A 81 25.74 14.93 -9.31
N GLN A 82 25.94 15.71 -8.24
CA GLN A 82 26.50 17.06 -8.33
C GLN A 82 27.81 17.10 -7.55
N LEU A 83 28.80 17.75 -8.19
CA LEU A 83 29.97 18.42 -7.61
C LEU A 83 31.09 17.53 -7.04
N LEU A 84 32.18 17.42 -7.80
CA LEU A 84 33.52 17.64 -7.25
C LEU A 84 34.25 18.61 -8.17
N GLU A 85 34.85 19.64 -7.55
CA GLU A 85 35.71 20.67 -8.15
C GLU A 85 36.93 20.11 -8.88
#